data_AF-A0A1X7A701-F1
#
_entry.id   AF-A0A1X7A701-F1
#
_cell.length_a   1.000
_cell.length_b   1.000
_cell.length_c   1.000
_cell.angle_alpha   90.00
_cell.angle_beta   90.00
_cell.angle_gamma   90.00
#
_symmetry.space_group_name_H-M   'P 1'
#
loop_
_entity.id
_entity.type
_entity.pdbx_description
1 polymer ?
#
loop_
_entity_poly.entity_id
_entity_poly.type
_entity_poly.pdbx_seq_one_letter_code
_entity_poly.pdbx_strand_id
1 'polypeptide(L)'
;MEEGEDDFARPHGLHTGRPDNSSESTMRSTADRIRQALSFEIIGLLIVTPLFAWVFDHSMSEMGVLAFLGATAATVWNYVFNLAFDHGLHRWRGNPHKTFPIRILHAVLFETTLLVILLPIFAWWLNVSLVTALVMDMSFAAFYMVYAFVFTWGYDILFPPTGMRRTT
;
A
#
# COMPACT_ATOMS: atom_id res chain seq x y z
N MET A 1 2.90 75.63 -21.44
CA MET A 1 2.24 75.96 -20.16
C MET A 1 0.90 75.27 -20.24
N GLU A 2 0.88 74.00 -19.83
CA GLU A 2 0.55 73.51 -18.47
C GLU A 2 -0.92 73.06 -18.49
N GLU A 3 -1.12 71.74 -18.40
CA GLU A 3 -1.77 71.04 -17.25
C GLU A 3 -3.30 71.05 -17.44
N GLY A 4 -4.09 70.04 -17.12
CA GLY A 4 -3.94 68.82 -16.34
C GLY A 4 -5.37 68.27 -16.14
N GLU A 5 -5.48 67.07 -15.57
CA GLU A 5 -6.71 66.43 -15.03
C GLU A 5 -7.72 65.88 -16.06
N ASP A 6 -7.79 64.56 -16.21
CA ASP A 6 -8.48 63.62 -15.32
C ASP A 6 -10.00 63.69 -15.50
N ASP A 7 -10.53 62.88 -16.43
CA ASP A 7 -11.89 62.36 -16.27
C ASP A 7 -11.92 60.83 -16.35
N PHE A 8 -11.87 60.33 -15.13
CA PHE A 8 -12.15 59.03 -14.61
C PHE A 8 -13.62 58.65 -14.83
N ALA A 9 -13.93 57.74 -15.77
CA ALA A 9 -15.11 56.86 -15.64
C ALA A 9 -15.11 55.71 -16.66
N ARG A 10 -14.67 54.53 -16.22
CA ARG A 10 -15.23 53.24 -16.68
C ARG A 10 -16.26 52.79 -15.64
N PRO A 11 -17.26 51.97 -16.02
CA PRO A 11 -16.99 50.54 -15.87
C PRO A 11 -17.44 49.73 -17.09
N HIS A 12 -16.48 49.01 -17.66
CA HIS A 12 -16.75 47.79 -18.41
C HIS A 12 -17.44 46.80 -17.49
N GLY A 13 -18.52 46.18 -17.98
CA GLY A 13 -19.26 45.14 -17.28
C GLY A 13 -18.32 44.03 -16.79
N LEU A 14 -18.32 43.82 -15.48
CA LEU A 14 -17.74 42.65 -14.85
C LEU A 14 -18.57 41.42 -15.25
N HIS A 15 -18.06 40.64 -16.21
CA HIS A 15 -18.36 39.22 -16.26
C HIS A 15 -17.79 38.61 -14.98
N THR A 16 -18.63 38.49 -13.96
CA THR A 16 -18.34 37.71 -12.76
C THR A 16 -18.36 36.23 -13.15
N GLY A 17 -17.23 35.75 -13.65
CA GLY A 17 -16.94 34.33 -13.72
C GLY A 17 -16.99 33.78 -12.30
N ARG A 18 -18.12 33.19 -11.92
CA ARG A 18 -18.20 32.31 -10.75
C ARG A 18 -17.17 31.20 -10.99
N PRO A 19 -16.16 31.01 -10.14
CA PRO A 19 -15.34 29.82 -10.24
C PRO A 19 -16.28 28.63 -10.00
N ASP A 20 -16.49 27.87 -11.07
CA ASP A 20 -17.11 26.57 -11.01
C ASP A 20 -16.26 25.68 -10.09
N ASN A 21 -16.79 25.39 -8.90
CA ASN A 21 -16.20 24.46 -7.95
C ASN A 21 -16.50 23.00 -8.36
N SER A 22 -16.31 22.65 -9.63
CA SER A 22 -16.55 21.30 -10.16
C SER A 22 -15.38 20.34 -9.92
N SER A 23 -14.36 20.72 -9.15
CA SER A 23 -13.47 19.73 -8.54
C SER A 23 -14.10 19.17 -7.26
N GLU A 24 -15.33 18.64 -7.34
CA GLU A 24 -15.73 17.54 -6.47
C GLU A 24 -14.83 16.37 -6.87
N SER A 25 -13.64 16.32 -6.27
CA SER A 25 -12.79 15.14 -6.34
C SER A 25 -13.63 14.00 -5.79
N THR A 26 -14.10 13.11 -6.66
CA THR A 26 -14.76 11.85 -6.30
C THR A 26 -13.73 10.91 -5.68
N MET A 27 -13.17 11.31 -4.54
CA MET A 27 -12.33 10.46 -3.72
C MET A 27 -13.22 9.35 -3.16
N ARG A 28 -12.84 8.10 -3.42
CA ARG A 28 -13.51 6.93 -2.83
C ARG A 28 -13.68 7.14 -1.33
N SER A 29 -14.93 7.02 -0.87
CA SER A 29 -15.31 7.20 0.53
C SER A 29 -14.48 6.29 1.44
N THR A 30 -14.17 6.76 2.65
CA THR A 30 -13.46 5.97 3.66
C THR A 30 -14.15 4.61 3.90
N ALA A 31 -15.48 4.57 3.81
CA ALA A 31 -16.26 3.33 3.93
C ALA A 31 -15.96 2.32 2.80
N ASP A 32 -15.79 2.79 1.56
CA ASP A 32 -15.47 1.91 0.42
C ASP A 32 -14.03 1.37 0.50
N ARG A 33 -13.11 2.16 1.06
CA ARG A 33 -11.73 1.73 1.29
C ARG A 33 -11.67 0.65 2.38
N ILE A 34 -12.40 0.84 3.47
CA ILE A 34 -12.50 -0.15 4.56
C ILE A 34 -13.16 -1.43 4.04
N ARG A 35 -14.27 -1.34 3.30
CA ARG A 35 -14.92 -2.51 2.69
C ARG A 35 -13.95 -3.26 1.77
N GLN A 36 -13.24 -2.55 0.91
CA GLN A 36 -12.27 -3.17 0.01
C GLN A 36 -11.15 -3.88 0.77
N ALA A 37 -10.55 -3.22 1.77
CA ALA A 37 -9.47 -3.79 2.57
C ALA A 37 -9.92 -5.02 3.37
N LEU A 38 -11.09 -4.95 4.03
CA LEU A 38 -11.64 -6.09 4.77
C LEU A 38 -12.00 -7.25 3.85
N SER A 39 -12.64 -6.98 2.71
CA SER A 39 -12.97 -8.03 1.74
C SER A 39 -11.71 -8.68 1.18
N PHE A 40 -10.67 -7.89 0.87
CA PHE A 40 -9.38 -8.40 0.41
C PHE A 40 -8.74 -9.33 1.45
N GLU A 41 -8.68 -8.88 2.70
CA GLU A 41 -8.04 -9.65 3.78
C GLU A 41 -8.81 -10.94 4.06
N ILE A 42 -10.14 -10.87 4.22
CA ILE A 42 -10.97 -12.02 4.58
C ILE A 42 -10.98 -13.06 3.46
N ILE A 43 -11.20 -12.65 2.21
CA ILE A 43 -11.24 -13.58 1.08
C ILE A 43 -9.84 -14.16 0.85
N GLY A 44 -8.79 -13.33 0.94
CA GLY A 44 -7.41 -13.76 0.83
C GLY A 44 -7.08 -14.85 1.85
N LEU A 45 -7.39 -14.61 3.14
CA LEU A 45 -7.15 -15.57 4.23
C LEU A 45 -7.94 -16.88 4.04
N LEU A 46 -9.19 -16.80 3.61
CA LEU A 46 -10.04 -17.98 3.35
C LEU A 46 -9.51 -18.85 2.20
N ILE A 47 -8.79 -18.29 1.24
CA ILE A 47 -8.21 -19.03 0.12
C ILE A 47 -6.80 -19.51 0.47
N VAL A 48 -5.94 -18.62 0.96
CA VAL A 48 -4.52 -18.92 1.16
C VAL A 48 -4.30 -19.95 2.25
N THR A 49 -5.06 -19.88 3.36
CA THR A 49 -4.89 -20.79 4.50
C THR A 49 -5.11 -22.26 4.13
N PRO A 50 -6.27 -22.66 3.54
CA PRO A 50 -6.47 -24.04 3.12
C PRO A 50 -5.56 -24.43 1.95
N LEU A 51 -5.27 -23.51 1.02
CA LEU A 51 -4.39 -23.78 -0.11
C LEU A 51 -2.98 -24.13 0.36
N PHE A 52 -2.40 -23.33 1.26
CA PHE A 52 -1.04 -23.53 1.75
C PHE A 52 -0.94 -24.72 2.70
N ALA A 53 -1.96 -24.94 3.53
CA ALA A 53 -2.06 -26.17 4.34
C ALA A 53 -2.01 -27.42 3.45
N TRP A 54 -2.74 -27.42 2.33
CA TRP A 54 -2.74 -28.54 1.38
C TRP A 54 -1.43 -28.66 0.58
N VAL A 55 -0.88 -27.55 0.08
CA VAL A 55 0.35 -27.56 -0.75
C VAL A 55 1.58 -27.97 0.05
N PHE A 56 1.68 -27.52 1.30
CA PHE A 56 2.86 -27.77 2.15
C PHE A 56 2.65 -28.89 3.18
N ASP A 57 1.53 -29.61 3.10
CA ASP A 57 1.20 -30.76 3.97
C ASP A 57 1.28 -30.44 5.47
N HIS A 58 0.76 -29.26 5.85
CA HIS A 58 0.70 -28.80 7.24
C HIS A 58 -0.74 -28.55 7.66
N SER A 59 -1.02 -28.57 8.97
CA SER A 59 -2.37 -28.30 9.45
C SER A 59 -2.77 -26.84 9.20
N MET A 60 -4.07 -26.62 8.95
CA MET A 60 -4.63 -25.27 8.82
C MET A 60 -4.38 -24.40 10.06
N SER A 61 -4.34 -25.03 11.25
CA SER A 61 -4.00 -24.35 12.50
C SER A 61 -2.56 -23.85 12.52
N GLU A 62 -1.60 -24.66 12.10
CA GLU A 62 -0.18 -24.26 12.07
C GLU A 62 0.03 -23.11 11.09
N MET A 63 -0.56 -23.21 9.89
CA MET A 63 -0.48 -22.17 8.86
C MET A 63 -1.17 -20.87 9.29
N GLY A 64 -2.34 -20.96 9.94
CA GLY A 64 -3.05 -19.79 10.46
C GLY A 64 -2.27 -19.07 11.57
N VAL A 65 -1.69 -19.82 12.51
CA VAL A 65 -0.84 -19.25 13.56
C VAL A 65 0.42 -18.63 12.97
N LEU A 66 1.04 -19.29 12.00
CA LEU A 66 2.22 -18.77 11.29
C LEU A 66 1.92 -17.46 10.57
N ALA A 67 0.80 -17.38 9.85
CA ALA A 67 0.37 -16.16 9.17
C ALA A 67 0.13 -15.01 10.17
N PHE A 68 -0.54 -15.29 11.29
CA PHE A 68 -0.77 -14.31 12.35
C PHE A 68 0.53 -13.81 13.00
N LEU A 69 1.43 -14.73 13.36
CA LEU A 69 2.73 -14.39 13.94
C LEU A 69 3.60 -13.62 12.94
N GLY A 70 3.63 -14.06 11.69
CA GLY A 70 4.34 -13.41 10.59
C GLY A 70 3.84 -11.98 10.35
N ALA A 71 2.53 -11.78 10.26
CA ALA A 71 1.93 -10.46 10.09
C ALA A 71 2.23 -9.53 11.27
N THR A 72 2.18 -10.05 12.50
CA THR A 72 2.49 -9.28 13.72
C THR A 72 3.96 -8.89 13.74
N ALA A 73 4.87 -9.86 13.52
CA ALA A 73 6.31 -9.62 13.49
C ALA A 73 6.71 -8.65 12.36
N ALA A 74 6.12 -8.79 11.16
CA ALA A 74 6.34 -7.88 10.05
C ALA A 74 5.87 -6.46 10.37
N THR A 75 4.71 -6.31 11.02
CA THR A 75 4.19 -5.00 11.43
C THR A 75 5.09 -4.32 12.46
N VAL A 76 5.53 -5.07 13.47
CA VAL A 76 6.46 -4.58 14.49
C VAL A 76 7.80 -4.21 13.86
N TRP A 77 8.36 -5.09 13.02
CA TRP A 77 9.63 -4.85 12.35
C TRP A 77 9.55 -3.66 11.39
N ASN A 78 8.46 -3.50 10.65
CA ASN A 78 8.21 -2.33 9.80
C ASN A 78 8.30 -1.03 10.60
N TYR A 79 7.66 -0.96 11.77
CA TYR A 79 7.77 0.22 12.62
C TYR A 79 9.21 0.47 13.11
N VAL A 80 9.87 -0.56 13.64
CA VAL A 80 11.23 -0.46 14.18
C VAL A 80 12.23 -0.08 13.09
N PHE A 81 12.16 -0.72 11.92
CA PHE A 81 13.03 -0.46 10.79
C PHE A 81 12.85 0.95 10.25
N ASN A 82 11.61 1.39 10.05
CA ASN A 82 11.33 2.75 9.59
C ASN A 82 11.90 3.79 10.56
N LEU A 83 11.72 3.59 11.87
CA LEU A 83 12.26 4.48 12.90
C LEU A 83 13.79 4.52 12.89
N ALA A 84 14.44 3.36 12.84
CA ALA A 84 15.90 3.24 12.83
C ALA A 84 16.51 3.85 11.56
N PHE A 85 15.89 3.60 10.41
CA PHE A 85 16.35 4.14 9.14
C PHE A 85 16.19 5.66 9.08
N ASP A 86 15.06 6.20 9.55
CA ASP A 86 14.82 7.64 9.56
C ASP A 86 15.81 8.36 10.50
N HIS A 87 16.11 7.78 11.67
CA HIS A 87 17.17 8.30 12.56
C HIS A 87 18.55 8.23 11.93
N GLY A 88 18.88 7.12 11.26
CA GLY A 88 20.13 6.96 10.53
C GLY A 88 20.28 8.02 9.43
N LEU A 89 19.23 8.23 8.65
CA LEU A 89 19.22 9.21 7.56
C LEU A 89 19.31 10.65 8.08
N HIS A 90 18.62 10.96 9.18
CA HIS A 90 18.71 12.27 9.84
C HIS A 90 20.13 12.55 10.36
N ARG A 91 20.78 11.54 10.96
CA ARG A 91 22.17 11.62 11.44
C ARG A 91 23.18 11.80 10.31
N TRP A 92 22.94 11.18 9.15
CA TRP A 92 23.87 11.19 8.01
C TRP A 92 23.73 12.38 7.07
N ARG A 93 22.52 12.86 6.77
CA ARG A 93 22.29 13.87 5.72
C ARG A 93 21.62 15.15 6.20
N GLY A 94 21.09 15.22 7.43
CA GLY A 94 20.40 16.41 7.94
C GLY A 94 19.15 16.84 7.15
N ASN A 95 18.72 16.05 6.16
CA ASN A 95 17.53 16.29 5.34
C ASN A 95 16.82 14.95 5.07
N PRO A 96 15.53 14.81 5.43
CA PRO A 96 14.77 13.55 5.30
C PRO A 96 14.31 13.19 3.88
N HIS A 97 14.74 13.92 2.84
CA HIS A 97 14.38 13.60 1.46
C HIS A 97 14.97 12.26 0.98
N LYS A 98 14.14 11.22 0.97
CA LYS A 98 14.45 9.89 0.39
C LYS A 98 14.49 9.98 -1.14
N THR A 99 15.68 10.18 -1.71
CA THR A 99 15.92 10.07 -3.16
C THR A 99 15.60 8.65 -3.63
N PHE A 100 15.33 8.48 -4.93
CA PHE A 100 14.97 7.17 -5.51
C PHE A 100 15.95 6.04 -5.16
N PRO A 101 17.29 6.22 -5.21
CA PRO A 101 18.24 5.19 -4.79
C PRO A 101 18.13 4.80 -3.31
N ILE A 102 17.83 5.78 -2.44
CA ILE A 102 17.65 5.55 -0.99
C ILE A 102 16.38 4.70 -0.75
N ARG A 103 15.33 4.89 -1.56
CA ARG A 103 14.11 4.08 -1.47
C ARG A 103 14.35 2.62 -1.85
N ILE A 104 15.13 2.38 -2.91
CA ILE A 104 15.52 1.01 -3.31
C ILE A 104 16.36 0.38 -2.20
N LEU A 105 17.39 1.08 -1.72
CA LEU A 105 18.22 0.58 -0.62
C LEU A 105 17.38 0.25 0.63
N HIS A 106 16.47 1.14 1.00
CA HIS A 106 15.54 0.93 2.10
C HIS A 106 14.69 -0.34 1.91
N ALA A 107 14.06 -0.49 0.74
CA ALA A 107 13.22 -1.65 0.45
C ALA A 107 14.01 -2.96 0.48
N VAL A 108 15.19 -2.99 -0.14
CA VAL A 108 16.04 -4.19 -0.17
C VAL A 108 16.54 -4.54 1.23
N LEU A 109 16.97 -3.56 2.02
CA LEU A 109 17.41 -3.78 3.40
C LEU A 109 16.24 -4.23 4.31
N PHE A 110 15.08 -3.61 4.16
CA PHE A 110 13.87 -4.00 4.91
C PHE A 110 13.54 -5.46 4.64
N GLU A 111 13.41 -5.81 3.36
CA GLU A 111 13.05 -7.17 2.94
C GLU A 111 14.09 -8.19 3.41
N THR A 112 15.38 -7.91 3.20
CA THR A 112 16.46 -8.83 3.57
C THR A 112 16.50 -9.05 5.08
N THR A 113 16.37 -7.98 5.88
CA THR A 113 16.38 -8.13 7.35
C THR A 113 15.14 -8.83 7.86
N LEU A 114 13.98 -8.60 7.24
CA LEU A 114 12.75 -9.29 7.57
C LEU A 114 12.86 -10.79 7.29
N LEU A 115 13.41 -11.19 6.13
CA LEU A 115 13.66 -12.59 5.79
C LEU A 115 14.64 -13.26 6.77
N VAL A 116 15.73 -12.57 7.13
CA VAL A 116 16.70 -13.09 8.11
C VAL A 116 16.06 -13.34 9.48
N ILE A 117 15.05 -12.57 9.87
CA ILE A 117 14.33 -12.73 11.14
C ILE A 117 13.24 -13.79 11.03
N LEU A 118 12.42 -13.75 9.99
CA LEU A 118 11.23 -14.61 9.86
C LEU A 118 11.57 -16.03 9.42
N LEU A 119 12.47 -16.22 8.45
CA LEU A 119 12.74 -17.55 7.91
C LEU A 119 13.23 -18.55 8.96
N PRO A 120 14.13 -18.21 9.90
CA PRO A 120 14.50 -19.14 10.98
C PRO A 120 13.33 -19.48 11.90
N ILE A 121 12.46 -18.52 12.19
CA ILE A 121 11.27 -18.74 13.03
C ILE A 121 10.31 -19.69 12.31
N PHE A 122 10.06 -19.48 11.02
CA PHE A 122 9.17 -20.31 10.21
C PHE A 122 9.73 -21.72 10.02
N ALA A 123 11.02 -21.82 9.71
CA ALA A 123 11.72 -23.09 9.57
C ALA A 123 11.67 -23.91 10.86
N TRP A 124 11.88 -23.26 12.01
CA TRP A 124 11.78 -23.89 13.32
C TRP A 124 10.34 -24.30 13.66
N TRP A 125 9.36 -23.43 13.42
CA TRP A 125 7.95 -23.68 13.72
C TRP A 125 7.35 -24.83 12.91
N LEU A 126 7.63 -24.86 11.60
CA LEU A 126 7.14 -25.90 10.69
C LEU A 126 8.07 -27.12 10.62
N ASN A 127 9.20 -27.09 11.33
CA ASN A 127 10.23 -28.13 11.30
C ASN A 127 10.71 -28.47 9.87
N VAL A 128 10.98 -27.44 9.08
CA VAL A 128 11.45 -27.54 7.69
C VAL A 128 12.83 -26.93 7.52
N SER A 129 13.47 -27.18 6.36
CA SER A 129 14.73 -26.50 6.03
C SER A 129 14.52 -25.01 5.75
N LEU A 130 15.56 -24.18 5.94
CA LEU A 130 15.53 -22.75 5.60
C LEU A 130 15.19 -22.51 4.13
N VAL A 131 15.64 -23.39 3.22
CA VAL A 131 15.32 -23.28 1.79
C VAL A 131 13.84 -23.55 1.56
N THR A 132 13.26 -24.55 2.24
CA THR A 132 11.82 -24.83 2.18
C THR A 132 11.01 -23.64 2.70
N ALA A 133 11.42 -23.04 3.83
CA ALA A 133 10.78 -21.84 4.38
C ALA A 133 10.87 -20.64 3.41
N LEU A 134 12.02 -20.46 2.74
CA LEU A 134 12.19 -19.43 1.71
C LEU A 134 11.26 -19.67 0.51
N VAL A 135 11.14 -20.91 0.04
CA VAL A 135 10.22 -21.27 -1.04
C VAL A 135 8.76 -21.02 -0.63
N MET A 136 8.39 -21.34 0.61
CA MET A 136 7.06 -21.03 1.16
C MET A 136 6.78 -19.52 1.17
N ASP A 137 7.73 -18.72 1.64
CA ASP A 137 7.63 -17.26 1.68
C ASP A 137 7.51 -16.66 0.27
N MET A 138 8.36 -17.08 -0.67
CA MET A 138 8.26 -16.67 -2.07
C MET A 138 6.94 -17.09 -2.72
N SER A 139 6.43 -18.29 -2.39
CA SER A 139 5.14 -18.77 -2.89
C SER A 139 3.99 -17.92 -2.33
N PHE A 140 4.06 -17.54 -1.06
CA PHE A 140 3.10 -16.65 -0.40
C PHE A 140 3.10 -15.28 -1.05
N ALA A 141 4.27 -14.68 -1.24
CA ALA A 141 4.42 -13.38 -1.90
C ALA A 141 3.90 -13.41 -3.34
N ALA A 142 4.24 -14.45 -4.12
CA ALA A 142 3.78 -14.62 -5.48
C ALA A 142 2.24 -14.80 -5.55
N PHE A 143 1.67 -15.61 -4.64
CA PHE A 143 0.23 -15.78 -4.53
C PHE A 143 -0.46 -14.44 -4.25
N TYR A 144 -0.02 -13.70 -3.23
CA TYR A 144 -0.63 -12.41 -2.88
C TYR A 144 -0.47 -11.35 -3.97
N MET A 145 0.65 -11.37 -4.72
CA MET A 145 0.84 -10.49 -5.88
C MET A 145 -0.22 -10.75 -6.96
N VAL A 146 -0.44 -12.01 -7.34
CA VAL A 146 -1.45 -12.39 -8.33
C VAL A 146 -2.86 -12.14 -7.79
N TYR A 147 -3.11 -12.53 -6.54
CA TYR A 147 -4.40 -12.32 -5.88
C TYR A 147 -4.77 -10.84 -5.79
N ALA A 148 -3.84 -9.97 -5.37
CA ALA A 148 -4.05 -8.52 -5.32
C ALA A 148 -4.39 -7.93 -6.68
N PHE A 149 -3.72 -8.38 -7.74
CA PHE A 149 -4.04 -7.97 -9.10
C PHE A 149 -5.47 -8.37 -9.49
N VAL A 150 -5.82 -9.66 -9.34
CA VAL A 150 -7.15 -10.19 -9.71
C VAL A 150 -8.26 -9.57 -8.87
N PHE A 151 -8.06 -9.45 -7.56
CA PHE A 151 -9.04 -8.85 -6.66
C PHE A 151 -9.26 -7.36 -7.00
N THR A 152 -8.18 -6.60 -7.22
CA THR A 152 -8.30 -5.18 -7.57
C THR A 152 -9.05 -5.02 -8.88
N TRP A 153 -8.70 -5.81 -9.90
CA TRP A 153 -9.39 -5.79 -11.19
C TRP A 153 -10.88 -6.18 -11.05
N GLY A 154 -11.19 -7.26 -10.34
CA GLY A 154 -12.57 -7.69 -10.09
C GLY A 154 -13.38 -6.67 -9.29
N TYR A 155 -12.76 -6.05 -8.28
CA TYR A 155 -13.41 -5.01 -7.48
C TYR A 155 -13.73 -3.77 -8.32
N ASP A 156 -12.82 -3.36 -9.21
CA ASP A 156 -13.03 -2.21 -10.09
C ASP A 156 -14.12 -2.47 -11.15
N ILE A 157 -14.34 -3.74 -11.55
CA ILE A 157 -15.48 -4.12 -12.41
C ILE A 157 -16.80 -4.03 -11.65
N LEU A 158 -16.83 -4.52 -10.40
CA LEU A 158 -18.06 -4.56 -9.58
C LEU A 158 -18.43 -3.17 -9.01
N PHE A 159 -17.43 -2.35 -8.72
CA PHE A 159 -17.58 -0.99 -8.18
C PHE A 159 -16.75 -0.02 -9.02
N PRO A 160 -17.18 0.29 -10.25
CA PRO A 160 -16.46 1.24 -11.08
C PRO A 160 -16.41 2.60 -10.38
N PRO A 161 -15.27 3.32 -10.47
CA PRO A 161 -15.18 4.69 -9.99
C PRO A 161 -16.27 5.52 -10.64
N THR A 162 -17.11 6.19 -9.84
CA THR A 162 -18.16 7.08 -10.31
C THR A 162 -17.52 8.23 -11.10
N GLY A 163 -17.48 8.09 -12.43
CA GLY A 163 -16.84 9.08 -13.30
C GLY A 163 -16.87 8.84 -14.81
N MET A 164 -17.31 7.67 -15.30
CA MET A 164 -17.46 7.47 -16.76
C MET A 164 -18.91 7.62 -17.19
N ARG A 165 -19.40 8.86 -17.28
CA ARG A 165 -20.55 9.17 -18.13
C ARG A 165 -20.11 8.94 -19.58
N ARG A 166 -20.54 7.83 -20.18
CA ARG A 166 -20.45 7.66 -21.64
C ARG A 166 -21.39 8.68 -22.28
N THR A 167 -20.83 9.73 -22.84
CA THR A 167 -21.56 10.57 -23.80
C THR A 167 -21.73 9.76 -25.07
N THR A 168 -22.96 9.36 -25.36
CA THR A 168 -23.38 8.88 -26.68
C THR A 168 -24.16 9.99 -27.34
#